data_AF-A0A1C2I2N2-F1
#
_entry.id   AF-A0A1C2I2N2-F1
#
_cell.length_a   1.000
_cell.length_b   1.000
_cell.length_c   1.000
_cell.angle_alpha   90.00
_cell.angle_beta   90.00
_cell.angle_gamma   90.00
#
_symmetry.space_group_name_H-M   'P 1'
#
loop_
_entity.id
_entity.type
_entity.pdbx_description
1 polymer ?
#
loop_
_entity_poly.entity_id
_entity_poly.type
_entity_poly.pdbx_seq_one_letter_code
_entity_poly.pdbx_strand_id
1 'polypeptide(L)'
;MWIKPGVIRISIALTLSLGLSACAQMVEVSPQQSSSDAIAVQVGREHILALSPAVNDAQLAPVKSALTAAQSAQSRGDYLLAERETLLAKVLLDNIQVRLKSSPGSSQRQALQSQIANLQSQIAATHQQIDATKAQIAKESQ
;
A
#
# COMPACT_ATOMS: atom_id res chain seq x y z
N MET A 1 -2.82 -49.54 52.91
CA MET A 1 -3.49 -50.02 51.68
C MET A 1 -2.76 -49.41 50.48
N TRP A 2 -1.90 -50.20 49.84
CA TRP A 2 -1.02 -49.74 48.75
C TRP A 2 -1.80 -49.69 47.44
N ILE A 3 -1.94 -48.50 46.87
CA ILE A 3 -2.61 -48.31 45.57
C ILE A 3 -1.53 -48.24 44.49
N LYS A 4 -1.56 -49.19 43.56
CA LYS A 4 -0.59 -49.34 42.47
C LYS A 4 -0.68 -48.15 41.49
N PRO A 5 0.44 -47.54 41.06
CA PRO A 5 0.44 -46.35 40.20
C PRO A 5 0.29 -46.66 38.69
N GLY A 6 -0.22 -47.84 38.33
CA GLY A 6 -0.20 -48.35 36.94
C GLY A 6 -1.46 -48.07 36.11
N VAL A 7 -2.57 -47.64 36.71
CA VAL A 7 -3.88 -47.60 36.01
C VAL A 7 -4.29 -46.18 35.57
N ILE A 8 -3.68 -45.13 36.15
CA ILE A 8 -4.10 -43.73 35.91
C ILE A 8 -3.60 -43.19 34.55
N ARG A 9 -2.58 -43.80 33.94
CA ARG A 9 -1.95 -43.25 32.71
C ARG A 9 -2.60 -43.68 31.39
N ILE A 10 -3.49 -44.68 31.40
CA ILE A 10 -4.12 -45.18 30.16
C ILE A 10 -5.41 -44.41 29.83
N SER A 11 -6.10 -43.86 30.84
CA SER A 11 -7.36 -43.14 30.64
C SER A 11 -7.21 -41.69 30.15
N ILE A 12 -6.03 -41.08 30.28
CA ILE A 12 -5.78 -39.69 29.84
C ILE A 12 -5.41 -39.61 28.35
N ALA A 13 -4.86 -40.69 27.78
CA ALA A 13 -4.45 -40.72 26.39
C ALA A 13 -5.63 -40.86 25.40
N LEU A 14 -6.80 -41.34 25.85
CA LEU A 14 -7.95 -41.56 24.97
C LEU A 14 -8.89 -40.35 24.85
N THR A 15 -8.80 -39.36 25.75
CA THR A 15 -9.64 -38.15 25.72
C THR A 15 -8.99 -36.98 24.97
N LEU A 16 -7.69 -37.07 24.63
CA LEU A 16 -6.97 -36.05 23.86
C LEU A 16 -7.10 -36.21 22.34
N SER A 17 -7.58 -37.37 21.86
CA SER A 17 -7.69 -37.68 20.42
C SER A 17 -9.05 -37.32 19.80
N LEU A 18 -10.01 -36.82 20.58
CA LEU A 18 -11.34 -36.42 20.08
C LEU A 18 -11.56 -34.89 20.03
N GLY A 19 -10.57 -34.08 20.43
CA GLY A 19 -10.70 -32.62 20.52
C GLY A 19 -10.15 -31.79 19.35
N LEU A 20 -9.56 -32.43 18.32
CA LEU A 20 -8.81 -31.72 17.27
C LEU A 20 -9.55 -31.55 15.93
N SER A 21 -10.80 -32.00 15.82
CA SER A 21 -11.51 -32.02 14.53
C SER A 21 -12.48 -30.84 14.28
N ALA A 22 -12.45 -29.77 15.08
CA ALA A 22 -13.47 -28.72 15.05
C ALA A 22 -13.03 -27.36 14.47
N CYS A 23 -11.85 -27.23 13.86
CA CYS A 23 -11.40 -25.95 13.28
C CYS A 23 -10.80 -26.14 11.88
N ALA A 24 -11.57 -26.71 10.96
CA ALA A 24 -11.27 -26.62 9.53
C ALA A 24 -12.56 -26.60 8.72
N GLN A 25 -13.55 -25.80 9.14
CA GLN A 25 -14.59 -25.38 8.23
C GLN A 25 -13.99 -24.24 7.40
N MET A 26 -13.39 -24.59 6.26
CA MET A 26 -13.08 -23.61 5.23
C MET A 26 -14.43 -23.02 4.82
N VAL A 27 -14.70 -21.80 5.27
CA VAL A 27 -15.89 -21.06 4.85
C VAL A 27 -15.72 -20.81 3.36
N GLU A 28 -16.35 -21.65 2.54
CA GLU A 28 -16.48 -21.39 1.10
C GLU A 28 -17.34 -20.14 0.95
N VAL A 29 -16.65 -19.01 0.82
CA VAL A 29 -17.27 -17.73 0.55
C VAL A 29 -17.87 -17.84 -0.85
N SER A 30 -19.20 -17.79 -0.95
CA SER A 30 -19.86 -17.84 -2.26
C SER A 30 -19.36 -16.67 -3.13
N PRO A 31 -19.31 -16.83 -4.46
CA PRO A 31 -18.93 -15.74 -5.37
C PRO A 31 -19.75 -14.45 -5.14
N GLN A 32 -21.03 -14.60 -4.75
CA GLN A 32 -21.91 -13.51 -4.36
C GLN A 32 -21.47 -12.80 -3.07
N GLN A 33 -21.04 -13.54 -2.04
CA GLN A 33 -20.51 -12.92 -0.82
C GLN A 33 -19.16 -12.24 -1.06
N SER A 34 -18.27 -12.86 -1.84
CA SER A 34 -16.98 -12.27 -2.20
C SER A 34 -17.13 -10.96 -2.99
N SER A 35 -18.07 -10.90 -3.93
CA SER A 35 -18.37 -9.66 -4.66
C SER A 35 -19.05 -8.59 -3.79
N SER A 36 -19.97 -8.98 -2.90
CA SER A 36 -20.60 -8.05 -1.95
C SER A 36 -19.59 -7.47 -0.96
N ASP A 37 -18.67 -8.29 -0.46
CA ASP A 37 -17.61 -7.85 0.45
C ASP A 37 -16.62 -6.94 -0.27
N ALA A 38 -16.27 -7.23 -1.52
CA ALA A 38 -15.44 -6.35 -2.33
C ALA A 38 -16.10 -4.97 -2.56
N ILE A 39 -17.41 -4.95 -2.81
CA ILE A 39 -18.20 -3.69 -2.92
C ILE A 39 -18.21 -2.97 -1.57
N ALA A 40 -18.47 -3.67 -0.46
CA ALA A 40 -18.50 -3.08 0.87
C ALA A 40 -17.14 -2.50 1.29
N VAL A 41 -16.04 -3.18 0.95
CA VAL A 41 -14.66 -2.68 1.16
C VAL A 41 -14.39 -1.46 0.29
N GLN A 42 -14.82 -1.44 -0.97
CA GLN A 42 -14.65 -0.30 -1.86
C GLN A 42 -15.44 0.92 -1.37
N VAL A 43 -16.72 0.74 -1.02
CA VAL A 43 -17.57 1.78 -0.43
C VAL A 43 -16.99 2.26 0.91
N GLY A 44 -16.48 1.35 1.73
CA GLY A 44 -15.79 1.68 2.97
C GLY A 44 -14.53 2.53 2.74
N ARG A 45 -13.71 2.20 1.73
CA ARG A 45 -12.55 3.03 1.34
C ARG A 45 -12.97 4.40 0.85
N GLU A 46 -13.99 4.49 0.01
CA GLU A 46 -14.51 5.77 -0.48
C GLU A 46 -15.04 6.64 0.66
N HIS A 47 -15.76 6.04 1.61
CA HIS A 47 -16.26 6.73 2.80
C HIS A 47 -15.13 7.22 3.72
N ILE A 48 -14.13 6.37 4.00
CA ILE A 48 -12.94 6.76 4.79
C ILE A 48 -12.15 7.87 4.08
N LEU A 49 -12.03 7.82 2.76
CA LEU A 49 -11.38 8.87 1.96
C LEU A 49 -12.17 10.18 1.97
N ALA A 50 -13.51 10.12 1.96
CA ALA A 50 -14.38 11.29 2.09
C ALA A 50 -14.32 11.92 3.49
N LEU A 51 -14.08 11.12 4.53
CA LEU A 51 -13.84 11.56 5.90
C LEU A 51 -12.40 12.05 6.14
N SER A 52 -11.50 11.82 5.18
CA SER A 52 -10.08 12.15 5.30
C SER A 52 -9.88 13.68 5.28
N PRO A 53 -9.03 14.24 6.16
CA PRO A 53 -8.93 15.68 6.38
C PRO A 53 -8.70 16.46 5.09
N ALA A 54 -9.20 17.71 5.07
CA ALA A 54 -9.00 18.65 3.97
C ALA A 54 -7.54 18.63 3.50
N VAL A 55 -7.34 18.31 2.22
CA VAL A 55 -6.01 18.32 1.61
C VAL A 55 -5.43 19.72 1.76
N ASN A 56 -4.24 19.81 2.33
CA ASN A 56 -3.50 21.05 2.54
C ASN A 56 -2.04 20.85 2.13
N ASP A 57 -1.27 21.93 2.10
CA ASP A 57 0.10 21.93 1.59
C ASP A 57 1.03 20.97 2.35
N ALA A 58 0.79 20.73 3.65
CA ALA A 58 1.58 19.81 4.45
C ALA A 58 1.46 18.36 3.96
N GLN A 59 0.33 18.00 3.36
CA GLN A 59 0.15 16.67 2.76
C GLN A 59 1.04 16.44 1.53
N LEU A 60 1.57 17.49 0.90
CA LEU A 60 2.51 17.36 -0.21
C LEU A 60 3.95 17.09 0.26
N ALA A 61 4.27 17.24 1.56
CA ALA A 61 5.63 17.07 2.06
C ALA A 61 6.20 15.65 1.81
N PRO A 62 5.45 14.55 2.03
CA PRO A 62 5.93 13.21 1.70
C PRO A 62 6.22 13.03 0.20
N VAL A 63 5.41 13.61 -0.69
CA VAL A 63 5.65 13.57 -2.15
C VAL A 63 6.95 14.30 -2.48
N LYS A 64 7.14 15.51 -1.94
CA LYS A 64 8.37 16.30 -2.14
C LYS A 64 9.60 15.54 -1.65
N SER A 65 9.51 14.92 -0.46
CA SER A 65 10.59 14.11 0.11
C SER A 65 10.96 12.91 -0.78
N ALA A 66 9.98 12.13 -1.23
CA ALA A 66 10.21 10.99 -2.12
C ALA A 66 10.80 11.43 -3.47
N LEU A 67 10.31 12.54 -4.03
CA LEU A 67 10.85 13.10 -5.27
C LEU A 67 12.31 13.58 -5.12
N THR A 68 12.65 14.25 -4.01
CA THR A 68 14.04 14.61 -3.70
C THR A 68 14.92 13.37 -3.52
N ALA A 69 14.42 12.33 -2.84
CA ALA A 69 15.13 11.06 -2.71
C ALA A 69 15.38 10.39 -4.06
N ALA A 70 14.38 10.39 -4.95
CA ALA A 70 14.50 9.87 -6.31
C ALA A 70 15.55 10.63 -7.14
N GLN A 71 15.50 11.97 -7.14
CA GLN A 71 16.47 12.82 -7.83
C GLN A 71 17.89 12.62 -7.28
N SER A 72 18.01 12.46 -5.97
CA SER A 72 19.29 12.19 -5.29
C SER A 72 19.84 10.80 -5.61
N ALA A 73 18.99 9.78 -5.69
CA ALA A 73 19.39 8.44 -6.13
C ALA A 73 19.82 8.43 -7.59
N GLN A 74 19.06 9.12 -8.45
CA GLN A 74 19.37 9.28 -9.87
C GLN A 74 20.72 9.96 -10.09
N SER A 75 21.03 11.03 -9.35
CA SER A 75 22.31 11.73 -9.48
C SER A 75 23.51 10.91 -8.99
N ARG A 76 23.29 9.94 -8.10
CA ARG A 76 24.31 8.95 -7.68
C ARG A 76 24.42 7.75 -8.62
N GLY A 77 23.56 7.65 -9.63
CA GLY A 77 23.48 6.49 -10.52
C GLY A 77 22.80 5.25 -9.92
N ASP A 78 22.15 5.39 -8.75
CA ASP A 78 21.36 4.32 -8.13
C ASP A 78 19.95 4.29 -8.75
N TYR A 79 19.87 3.75 -9.97
CA TYR A 79 18.64 3.78 -10.78
C TYR A 79 17.51 2.92 -10.21
N LEU A 80 17.81 1.83 -9.48
CA LEU A 80 16.79 1.00 -8.83
C LEU A 80 16.13 1.74 -7.67
N LEU A 81 16.93 2.41 -6.84
CA LEU A 81 16.40 3.25 -5.78
C LEU A 81 15.65 4.46 -6.35
N ALA A 82 16.20 5.11 -7.39
CA ALA A 82 15.57 6.25 -8.05
C ALA A 82 14.18 5.90 -8.59
N GLU A 83 14.04 4.72 -9.22
CA GLU A 83 12.75 4.24 -9.72
C GLU A 83 11.75 3.98 -8.58
N ARG A 84 12.18 3.30 -7.50
CA ARG A 84 11.31 3.04 -6.34
C ARG A 84 10.80 4.32 -5.71
N GLU A 85 11.67 5.29 -5.47
CA GLU A 85 11.30 6.58 -4.88
C GLU A 85 10.42 7.41 -5.83
N THR A 86 10.65 7.33 -7.15
CA THR A 86 9.79 7.95 -8.16
C THR A 86 8.37 7.36 -8.14
N LEU A 87 8.27 6.03 -8.04
CA LEU A 87 6.98 5.33 -7.91
C LEU A 87 6.28 5.68 -6.60
N LEU A 88 7.02 5.78 -5.49
CA LEU A 88 6.46 6.20 -4.21
C LEU A 88 5.90 7.63 -4.29
N ALA A 89 6.66 8.57 -4.85
CA ALA A 89 6.20 9.95 -5.07
C ALA A 89 4.92 9.99 -5.90
N LYS A 90 4.84 9.17 -6.96
CA LYS A 90 3.66 9.05 -7.81
C LYS A 90 2.43 8.55 -7.05
N VAL A 91 2.55 7.42 -6.33
CA VAL A 91 1.44 6.82 -5.59
C VAL A 91 0.91 7.77 -4.50
N LEU A 92 1.81 8.44 -3.78
CA LEU A 92 1.44 9.44 -2.79
C LEU A 92 0.68 10.62 -3.42
N LEU A 93 1.16 11.12 -4.56
CA LEU A 93 0.54 12.24 -5.26
C LEU A 93 -0.82 11.88 -5.85
N ASP A 94 -0.96 10.67 -6.42
CA ASP A 94 -2.22 10.15 -6.94
C ASP A 94 -3.27 10.04 -5.83
N ASN A 95 -2.87 9.55 -4.65
CA ASN A 95 -3.75 9.49 -3.48
C ASN A 95 -4.24 10.89 -3.06
N ILE A 96 -3.34 11.87 -3.00
CA ILE A 96 -3.68 13.26 -2.68
C ILE A 96 -4.62 13.85 -3.72
N GLN A 97 -4.38 13.57 -5.01
CA GLN A 97 -5.23 14.07 -6.09
C GLN A 97 -6.65 13.49 -6.01
N VAL A 98 -6.80 12.21 -5.68
CA VAL A 98 -8.12 11.58 -5.45
C VAL A 98 -8.84 12.26 -4.29
N ARG A 99 -8.16 12.46 -3.15
CA ARG A 99 -8.75 13.14 -1.99
C ARG A 99 -9.13 14.59 -2.28
N LEU A 100 -8.32 15.31 -3.06
CA LEU A 100 -8.59 16.70 -3.42
C LEU A 100 -9.81 16.84 -4.33
N LYS A 101 -10.03 15.89 -5.25
CA LYS A 101 -11.22 15.83 -6.12
C LYS A 101 -12.50 15.64 -5.32
N SER A 102 -12.44 14.85 -4.24
CA SER A 102 -13.59 14.56 -3.37
C SER A 102 -13.89 15.63 -2.32
N SER A 103 -12.99 16.61 -2.12
CA SER A 103 -13.21 17.72 -1.18
C SER A 103 -14.28 18.71 -1.69
N PRO A 104 -14.89 19.56 -0.84
CA PRO A 104 -15.67 20.73 -1.26
C PRO A 104 -14.76 21.89 -1.72
N GLY A 105 -15.25 22.73 -2.64
CA GLY A 105 -14.44 23.76 -3.33
C GLY A 105 -14.12 25.00 -2.52
N SER A 106 -12.82 25.28 -2.37
CA SER A 106 -12.28 26.52 -1.81
C SER A 106 -11.16 27.07 -2.71
N SER A 107 -10.82 28.35 -2.58
CA SER A 107 -9.70 28.99 -3.28
C SER A 107 -8.36 28.27 -3.05
N GLN A 108 -8.20 27.62 -1.89
CA GLN A 108 -7.04 26.80 -1.54
C GLN A 108 -6.88 25.58 -2.46
N ARG A 109 -7.96 25.07 -3.05
CA ARG A 109 -7.91 23.97 -4.03
C ARG A 109 -7.11 24.35 -5.27
N GLN A 110 -7.29 25.56 -5.79
CA GLN A 110 -6.65 25.95 -7.05
C GLN A 110 -5.13 26.04 -6.89
N ALA A 111 -4.66 26.60 -5.78
CA ALA A 111 -3.24 26.61 -5.43
C ALA A 111 -2.67 25.19 -5.28
N LEU A 112 -3.41 24.29 -4.62
CA LEU A 112 -3.03 22.89 -4.49
C LEU A 112 -3.00 22.15 -5.83
N GLN A 113 -3.96 22.42 -6.73
CA GLN A 113 -3.98 21.83 -8.07
C GLN A 113 -2.76 22.25 -8.89
N SER A 114 -2.35 23.51 -8.83
CA SER A 114 -1.12 23.98 -9.48
C SER A 114 0.13 23.31 -8.91
N GLN A 115 0.21 23.15 -7.58
CA GLN A 115 1.32 22.44 -6.95
C GLN A 115 1.36 20.95 -7.34
N ILE A 116 0.21 20.29 -7.38
CA ILE A 116 0.08 18.90 -7.82
C ILE A 116 0.53 18.76 -9.28
N ALA A 117 0.08 19.64 -10.18
CA ALA A 117 0.47 19.61 -11.58
C ALA A 117 2.00 19.77 -11.76
N ASN A 118 2.60 20.65 -10.97
CA ASN A 118 4.05 20.82 -10.95
C ASN A 118 4.77 19.53 -10.48
N LEU A 119 4.33 18.95 -9.37
CA LEU A 119 4.90 17.68 -8.88
C LEU A 119 4.72 16.53 -9.88
N GLN A 120 3.59 16.45 -10.57
CA GLN A 120 3.36 15.47 -11.64
C GLN A 120 4.38 15.64 -12.79
N SER A 121 4.63 16.87 -13.20
CA SER A 121 5.64 17.18 -14.22
C SER A 121 7.04 16.77 -13.78
N GLN A 122 7.43 17.06 -12.53
CA GLN A 122 8.74 16.68 -12.02
C GLN A 122 8.92 15.17 -11.88
N ILE A 123 7.87 14.44 -11.44
CA ILE A 123 7.88 12.97 -11.38
C ILE A 123 8.06 12.40 -12.79
N ALA A 124 7.32 12.90 -13.78
CA ALA A 124 7.43 12.45 -15.16
C ALA A 124 8.84 12.70 -15.73
N ALA A 125 9.41 13.88 -15.49
CA ALA A 125 10.77 14.20 -15.91
C ALA A 125 11.81 13.28 -15.24
N THR A 126 11.67 13.02 -13.94
CA THR A 126 12.56 12.12 -13.19
C THR A 126 12.48 10.69 -13.75
N HIS A 127 11.27 10.20 -14.03
CA HIS A 127 11.07 8.89 -14.66
C HIS A 127 11.73 8.80 -16.03
N GLN A 128 11.57 9.82 -16.88
CA GLN A 128 12.21 9.86 -18.20
C GLN A 128 13.74 9.85 -18.11
N GLN A 129 14.32 10.54 -17.13
CA GLN A 129 15.76 10.52 -16.88
C GLN A 129 16.24 9.12 -16.49
N ILE A 130 15.50 8.44 -15.60
CA ILE A 130 15.81 7.06 -15.19
C ILE A 130 15.75 6.11 -16.40
N ASP A 131 14.71 6.21 -17.23
CA ASP A 131 14.55 5.39 -18.43
C ASP A 131 15.71 5.60 -19.41
N ALA A 132 16.13 6.84 -19.61
CA ALA A 132 17.29 7.18 -20.44
C ALA A 132 18.58 6.57 -19.88
N THR A 133 18.81 6.65 -18.56
CA THR A 133 19.96 6.03 -17.90
C THR A 133 19.96 4.52 -18.07
N LYS A 134 18.82 3.86 -17.89
CA LYS A 134 18.68 2.41 -18.09
C LYS A 134 19.01 2.01 -19.53
N ALA A 135 18.51 2.76 -20.50
CA ALA A 135 18.80 2.50 -21.92
C ALA A 135 20.29 2.67 -22.24
N GLN A 136 20.95 3.68 -21.66
CA GLN A 136 22.38 3.90 -21.83
C GLN A 136 23.20 2.74 -21.24
N ILE A 137 22.89 2.31 -20.01
CA ILE A 137 23.56 1.15 -19.37
C ILE A 137 23.37 -0.11 -20.21
N ALA A 138 22.16 -0.36 -20.72
CA ALA A 138 21.88 -1.51 -21.57
C ALA A 138 22.70 -1.48 -22.86
N LYS A 139 22.92 -0.30 -23.44
CA LYS A 139 23.76 -0.11 -24.63
C LYS A 139 25.25 -0.33 -24.33
N GLU A 140 25.73 0.13 -23.17
CA GLU A 140 27.14 -0.06 -22.74
C GLU A 140 27.45 -1.50 -22.31
N SER A 141 26.42 -2.29 -21.99
CA SER A 141 26.54 -3.70 -21.60
C SER A 141 26.52 -4.67 -22.79
N GLN A 142 26.41 -4.15 -24.02
CA GLN A 142 26.47 -4.91 -25.29
C GLN A 142 27.86 -4.83 -25.91
#